data_AF-A0A7C3VA35-F1
#
_entry.id   AF-A0A7C3VA35-F1
#
_cell.length_a   1.000
_cell.length_b   1.000
_cell.length_c   1.000
_cell.angle_alpha   90.00
_cell.angle_beta   90.00
_cell.angle_gamma   90.00
#
_symmetry.space_group_name_H-M   'P 1'
#
loop_
_entity.id
_entity.type
_entity.pdbx_description
1 polymer ?
#
loop_
_entity_poly.entity_id
_entity_poly.type
_entity_poly.pdbx_seq_one_letter_code
_entity_poly.pdbx_strand_id
1 'polypeptide(L)'
;MNVSEIFSEKIRAVYTRRLVDDIPRDIIDMNFLISKNCNFLKSLTNKKLSEVGYENFSMSTFIKRLNLIDEKMWGDDLSKVMYRVPELKESINSLINFLKNQ
;
A
#
# COMPACT_ATOMS: atom_id res chain seq x y z
N MET A 1 -15.31 2.40 -9.74
CA MET A 1 -14.43 1.27 -9.35
C MET A 1 -14.75 0.90 -7.90
N ASN A 2 -14.84 -0.38 -7.55
CA ASN A 2 -15.14 -0.82 -6.17
C ASN A 2 -13.97 -0.44 -5.23
N VAL A 3 -14.25 -0.07 -3.97
CA VAL A 3 -13.23 0.26 -2.95
C VAL A 3 -12.18 -0.86 -2.81
N SER A 4 -12.61 -2.13 -2.77
CA SER A 4 -11.68 -3.28 -2.73
C SER A 4 -10.85 -3.42 -4.00
N GLU A 5 -11.39 -3.02 -5.16
CA GLU A 5 -10.66 -3.02 -6.43
C GLU A 5 -9.55 -1.96 -6.42
N ILE A 6 -9.85 -0.75 -5.92
CA ILE A 6 -8.86 0.31 -5.72
C ILE A 6 -7.78 -0.17 -4.76
N PHE A 7 -8.16 -0.79 -3.65
CA PHE A 7 -7.20 -1.29 -2.66
C PHE A 7 -6.27 -2.37 -3.24
N SER A 8 -6.80 -3.33 -3.99
CA SER A 8 -5.99 -4.35 -4.66
C SER A 8 -5.06 -3.75 -5.72
N GLU A 9 -5.47 -2.69 -6.44
CA GLU A 9 -4.58 -1.93 -7.33
C GLU A 9 -3.44 -1.24 -6.58
N LYS A 10 -3.72 -0.66 -5.40
CA LYS A 10 -2.70 -0.03 -4.56
C LYS A 10 -1.68 -1.05 -4.07
N ILE A 11 -2.11 -2.25 -3.66
CA ILE A 11 -1.17 -3.34 -3.33
C ILE A 11 -0.34 -3.72 -4.56
N ARG A 12 -0.95 -3.91 -5.73
CA ARG A 12 -0.23 -4.20 -6.98
C ARG A 12 0.82 -3.11 -7.28
N ALA A 13 0.47 -1.84 -7.09
CA ALA A 13 1.38 -0.71 -7.30
C ALA A 13 2.62 -0.81 -6.39
N VAL A 14 2.46 -1.11 -5.09
CA VAL A 14 3.59 -1.30 -4.16
C VAL A 14 4.53 -2.44 -4.61
N TYR A 15 3.99 -3.51 -5.21
CA TYR A 15 4.80 -4.60 -5.74
C TYR A 15 5.59 -4.23 -7.00
N THR A 16 4.99 -3.44 -7.88
CA THR A 16 5.44 -3.31 -9.27
C THR A 16 6.16 -2.00 -9.58
N ARG A 17 5.81 -0.92 -8.89
CA ARG A 17 6.42 0.40 -9.11
C ARG A 17 7.86 0.45 -8.60
N ARG A 18 8.65 1.42 -9.07
CA ARG A 18 9.95 1.70 -8.43
C ARG A 18 9.68 2.41 -7.11
N LEU A 19 10.63 2.31 -6.17
CA LEU A 19 10.45 2.89 -4.83
C LEU A 19 10.23 4.40 -4.84
N VAL A 20 10.74 5.08 -5.87
CA VAL A 20 10.61 6.52 -6.06
C VAL A 20 9.24 6.96 -6.56
N ASP A 21 8.36 6.03 -6.94
CA ASP A 21 7.09 6.34 -7.61
C ASP A 21 5.90 6.21 -6.64
N ASP A 22 5.37 7.32 -6.14
CA ASP A 22 4.07 7.47 -5.43
C ASP A 22 3.74 6.48 -4.28
N ILE A 23 4.66 5.59 -3.88
CA ILE A 23 4.42 4.59 -2.85
C ILE A 23 4.03 5.22 -1.50
N PRO A 24 4.62 6.36 -1.06
CA PRO A 24 4.15 7.05 0.15
C PRO A 24 2.65 7.39 0.09
N ARG A 25 2.17 7.91 -1.05
CA ARG A 25 0.75 8.22 -1.27
C ARG A 25 -0.10 6.96 -1.33
N ASP A 26 0.39 5.90 -1.97
CA ASP A 26 -0.34 4.63 -2.03
C ASP A 26 -0.59 4.05 -0.63
N ILE A 27 0.35 4.20 0.30
CA ILE A 27 0.16 3.79 1.72
C ILE A 27 -0.92 4.63 2.41
N ILE A 28 -0.91 5.95 2.21
CA ILE A 28 -1.94 6.84 2.74
C ILE A 28 -3.31 6.48 2.16
N ASP A 29 -3.40 6.29 0.85
CA ASP A 29 -4.63 5.89 0.18
C ASP A 29 -5.15 4.56 0.73
N MET A 30 -4.28 3.55 0.92
CA MET A 30 -4.68 2.28 1.52
C MET A 30 -5.22 2.45 2.95
N ASN A 31 -4.56 3.23 3.81
CA ASN A 31 -5.07 3.51 5.16
C ASN A 31 -6.42 4.27 5.12
N PHE A 32 -6.58 5.20 4.18
CA PHE A 32 -7.86 5.87 3.98
C PHE A 32 -8.95 4.88 3.54
N LEU A 33 -8.66 3.98 2.60
CA LEU A 33 -9.62 2.96 2.15
C LEU A 33 -9.99 2.00 3.28
N ILE A 34 -9.04 1.61 4.14
CA ILE A 34 -9.31 0.82 5.35
C ILE A 34 -10.32 1.55 6.25
N SER A 35 -10.16 2.86 6.45
CA SER A 35 -11.11 3.67 7.23
C SER A 35 -12.53 3.75 6.61
N LYS A 36 -12.66 3.41 5.33
CA LYS A 36 -13.93 3.33 4.59
C LYS A 36 -14.51 1.91 4.53
N ASN A 37 -14.12 1.04 5.47
CA ASN A 37 -14.53 -0.37 5.54
C ASN A 37 -14.19 -1.16 4.27
N CYS A 38 -13.00 -0.93 3.71
CA CYS A 38 -12.46 -1.75 2.64
C CYS A 38 -12.17 -3.17 3.15
N ASN A 39 -12.52 -4.19 2.36
CA ASN A 39 -12.08 -5.57 2.59
C ASN A 39 -10.89 -5.90 1.70
N PHE A 40 -9.93 -6.63 2.24
CA PHE A 40 -8.82 -7.17 1.45
C PHE A 40 -9.27 -8.43 0.70
N LEU A 41 -9.27 -8.38 -0.63
CA LEU A 41 -9.62 -9.52 -1.47
C LEU A 41 -8.37 -10.15 -2.07
N LYS A 42 -7.81 -11.16 -1.38
CA LYS A 42 -6.57 -11.81 -1.80
C LYS A 42 -6.64 -12.38 -3.23
N SER A 43 -7.77 -12.97 -3.62
CA SER A 43 -7.98 -13.50 -4.98
C SER A 43 -7.88 -12.41 -6.04
N LEU A 44 -8.46 -11.23 -5.78
CA LEU A 44 -8.41 -10.08 -6.67
C LEU A 44 -7.00 -9.50 -6.77
N THR A 45 -6.30 -9.36 -5.64
CA THR A 45 -4.90 -8.91 -5.63
C THR A 45 -4.00 -9.86 -6.39
N ASN A 46 -4.17 -11.18 -6.22
CA ASN A 46 -3.42 -12.18 -6.98
C ASN A 46 -3.68 -12.08 -8.47
N LYS A 47 -4.94 -11.93 -8.88
CA LYS A 47 -5.30 -11.71 -10.29
C LYS A 47 -4.56 -10.50 -10.87
N LYS A 48 -4.62 -9.37 -10.17
CA LYS A 48 -3.95 -8.12 -10.57
C LYS A 48 -2.42 -8.23 -10.66
N LEU A 49 -1.79 -8.97 -9.74
CA LEU A 49 -0.34 -9.23 -9.81
C LEU A 49 0.01 -10.13 -10.99
N SER A 50 -0.81 -11.16 -11.26
CA SER A 50 -0.57 -12.08 -12.38
C SER A 50 -0.70 -11.40 -13.74
N GLU A 51 -1.62 -10.44 -13.89
CA GLU A 51 -1.80 -9.64 -15.12
C GLU A 51 -0.56 -8.84 -15.51
N VAL A 52 0.31 -8.55 -14.53
CA VAL A 52 1.57 -7.82 -14.73
C VAL A 52 2.81 -8.71 -14.58
N GLY A 53 2.64 -10.04 -14.53
CA GLY A 53 3.73 -11.02 -14.52
C GLY A 53 4.38 -11.24 -13.15
N TYR A 54 3.70 -10.89 -12.05
CA TYR A 54 4.21 -11.10 -10.69
C TYR A 54 3.59 -12.34 -10.04
N GLU A 55 4.32 -12.91 -9.08
CA GLU A 55 3.82 -13.96 -8.21
C GLU A 55 2.62 -13.50 -7.36
N ASN A 56 1.91 -14.46 -6.79
CA ASN A 56 0.80 -14.20 -5.87
C ASN A 56 1.24 -13.33 -4.68
N PHE A 57 0.28 -12.63 -4.09
CA PHE A 57 0.47 -11.83 -2.90
C PHE A 57 1.09 -12.66 -1.77
N SER A 58 2.19 -12.14 -1.26
CA SER A 58 2.95 -12.68 -0.13
C SER A 58 3.17 -11.58 0.89
N MET A 59 2.61 -11.75 2.08
CA MET A 59 2.70 -10.76 3.15
C MET A 59 4.17 -10.39 3.48
N SER A 60 5.08 -11.36 3.44
CA SER A 60 6.50 -11.12 3.69
C SER A 60 7.15 -10.24 2.61
N THR A 61 6.82 -10.48 1.33
CA THR A 61 7.29 -9.65 0.21
C THR A 61 6.72 -8.24 0.29
N PHE A 62 5.42 -8.10 0.62
CA PHE A 62 4.79 -6.81 0.77
C PHE A 62 5.44 -5.98 1.89
N ILE A 63 5.65 -6.58 3.07
CA ILE A 63 6.32 -5.91 4.19
C ILE A 63 7.75 -5.50 3.81
N LYS A 64 8.51 -6.38 3.13
CA LYS A 64 9.85 -6.03 2.64
C LYS A 64 9.80 -4.80 1.74
N ARG A 65 8.79 -4.70 0.86
CA ARG A 65 8.61 -3.54 -0.03
C ARG A 65 8.27 -2.26 0.72
N LEU A 66 7.37 -2.32 1.71
CA LEU A 66 7.03 -1.16 2.54
C LEU A 66 8.25 -0.66 3.33
N ASN A 67 9.07 -1.56 3.86
CA ASN A 67 10.27 -1.23 4.63
C ASN A 67 11.42 -0.63 3.81
N LEU A 68 11.29 -0.56 2.47
CA LEU A 68 12.25 0.14 1.62
C LEU A 68 12.00 1.64 1.57
N ILE A 69 10.89 2.12 2.15
CA ILE A 69 10.58 3.54 2.27
C ILE A 69 11.24 4.06 3.54
N ASP A 70 12.01 5.13 3.40
CA ASP A 70 12.59 5.85 4.54
C ASP A 70 11.79 7.12 4.86
N GLU A 71 12.05 7.70 6.05
CA GLU A 71 11.39 8.90 6.54
C GLU A 71 11.59 10.11 5.62
N LYS A 72 12.73 10.17 4.91
CA LYS A 72 13.02 11.28 4.01
C LYS A 72 12.13 11.19 2.78
N MET A 73 12.07 10.05 2.11
CA MET A 73 11.18 9.80 0.97
C MET A 73 9.72 10.05 1.35
N TRP A 74 9.32 9.58 2.54
CA TRP A 74 7.99 9.79 3.08
C TRP A 74 7.65 11.27 3.26
N GLY A 75 8.51 12.02 3.94
CA GLY A 75 8.32 13.45 4.19
C GLY A 75 8.38 14.29 2.91
N ASP A 76 9.37 14.05 2.05
CA ASP A 76 9.60 14.80 0.81
C ASP A 76 8.44 14.65 -0.19
N ASP A 77 7.81 13.47 -0.25
CA ASP A 77 6.68 13.27 -1.15
C ASP A 77 5.37 13.77 -0.55
N LEU A 78 5.06 13.40 0.70
CA LEU A 78 3.76 13.70 1.30
C LEU A 78 3.61 15.19 1.64
N SER A 79 4.67 15.88 2.04
CA SER A 79 4.60 17.34 2.34
C SER A 79 4.15 18.19 1.14
N LYS A 80 4.27 17.67 -0.10
CA LYS A 80 3.79 18.34 -1.31
C LYS A 80 2.28 18.29 -1.48
N VAL A 81 1.61 17.33 -0.84
CA VAL A 81 0.18 17.04 -1.04
C VAL A 81 -0.63 17.10 0.24
N MET A 82 0.01 17.14 1.41
CA MET A 82 -0.67 17.25 2.70
C MET A 82 0.06 18.19 3.67
N TYR A 83 -0.73 18.95 4.42
CA TYR A 83 -0.24 19.90 5.43
C TYR A 83 0.43 19.20 6.62
N ARG A 84 -0.12 18.07 7.06
CA ARG A 84 0.41 17.27 8.17
C ARG A 84 0.70 15.86 7.69
N VAL A 85 1.99 15.54 7.57
CA VAL A 85 2.46 14.20 7.24
C VAL A 85 2.30 13.30 8.48
N PRO A 86 1.57 12.17 8.39
CA PRO A 86 1.47 11.23 9.50
C PRO A 86 2.80 10.48 9.68
N GLU A 87 2.99 9.85 10.83
CA GLU A 87 4.17 9.03 11.11
C GLU A 87 4.23 7.82 10.15
N LEU A 88 5.38 7.63 9.49
CA LEU A 88 5.58 6.53 8.54
C LEU A 88 5.36 5.17 9.19
N LYS A 89 6.00 4.97 10.34
CA LYS A 89 5.95 3.69 11.06
C LYS A 89 4.53 3.34 11.51
N GLU A 90 3.76 4.32 11.98
CA GLU A 90 2.36 4.11 12.35
C GLU A 90 1.51 3.76 11.13
N SER A 91 1.71 4.47 10.02
CA SER A 91 0.99 4.25 8.76
C SER A 91 1.25 2.85 8.19
N ILE A 92 2.50 2.38 8.21
CA ILE A 92 2.87 1.03 7.79
C ILE A 92 2.30 -0.02 8.76
N ASN A 93 2.42 0.19 10.07
CA ASN A 93 1.93 -0.76 11.06
C ASN A 93 0.41 -0.93 11.01
N SER A 94 -0.33 0.16 10.83
CA SER A 94 -1.79 0.14 10.62
C SER A 94 -2.16 -0.78 9.45
N LEU A 95 -1.51 -0.58 8.29
CA LEU A 95 -1.74 -1.37 7.10
C LEU A 95 -1.39 -2.85 7.30
N ILE A 96 -0.25 -3.13 7.94
CA ILE A 96 0.19 -4.51 8.23
C ILE A 96 -0.79 -5.21 9.16
N ASN A 97 -1.23 -4.55 10.22
CA ASN A 97 -2.16 -5.11 11.20
C ASN A 97 -3.52 -5.39 10.57
N PHE A 98 -4.02 -4.48 9.73
CA PHE A 98 -5.23 -4.72 8.95
C PHE A 98 -5.09 -6.00 8.10
N LEU A 99 -4.04 -6.12 7.30
CA LEU A 99 -3.84 -7.26 6.40
C LEU A 99 -3.63 -8.60 7.14
N LYS A 100 -3.13 -8.58 8.38
CA LYS A 100 -2.99 -9.79 9.22
C LYS A 100 -4.33 -10.30 9.76
N ASN A 101 -5.33 -9.43 9.86
CA ASN A 101 -6.64 -9.72 10.44
C ASN A 101 -7.70 -10.04 9.36
N GLN A 102 -7.28 -10.27 8.11
CA GLN A 102 -8.13 -10.57 6.94
C GLN A 102 -7.79 -11.96 6.41
#